data_AF-K2AUF7-F1
#
_entry.id   AF-K2AUF7-F1
#
_cell.length_a   1.000
_cell.length_b   1.000
_cell.length_c   1.000
_cell.angle_alpha   90.00
_cell.angle_beta   90.00
_cell.angle_gamma   90.00
#
_symmetry.space_group_name_H-M   'P 1'
#
loop_
_entity.id
_entity.type
_entity.pdbx_description
1 polymer ?
#
loop_
_entity_poly.entity_id
_entity_poly.type
_entity_poly.pdbx_seq_one_letter_code
_entity_poly.pdbx_strand_id
1 'polypeptide(L)'
;MGLLRMDVRFSISRRQFIRLLLLNSSVKTKTDEGRPIAINGAQNHQKYGLPGKEDRSNHFFNTYVTFDGQEVQARASLNSTDGGKTYQGALSFNIWPNVSSKLGGNDGIHK
;
A
#
# COMPACT_ATOMS: atom_id res chain seq x y z
N MET A 1 -4.19 -24.94 -3.35
CA MET A 1 -3.33 -23.73 -3.28
C MET A 1 -3.93 -22.82 -2.20
N GLY A 2 -3.13 -22.23 -1.32
CA GLY A 2 -3.62 -21.42 -0.19
C GLY A 2 -3.36 -19.93 -0.38
N LEU A 3 -4.01 -19.10 0.45
CA LEU A 3 -3.75 -17.66 0.52
C LEU A 3 -2.32 -17.39 1.01
N LEU A 4 -1.67 -16.40 0.41
CA LEU A 4 -0.36 -15.88 0.84
C LEU A 4 -0.54 -14.57 1.59
N ARG A 5 0.08 -14.47 2.77
CA ARG A 5 0.21 -13.20 3.50
C ARG A 5 1.27 -12.34 2.82
N MET A 6 0.89 -11.12 2.44
CA MET A 6 1.78 -10.13 1.83
C MET A 6 1.88 -8.91 2.73
N ASP A 7 3.11 -8.44 2.91
CA ASP A 7 3.44 -7.18 3.58
C ASP A 7 4.27 -6.34 2.62
N VAL A 8 3.70 -5.26 2.10
CA VAL A 8 4.37 -4.39 1.13
C VAL A 8 4.60 -3.01 1.71
N ARG A 9 5.76 -2.44 1.44
CA ARG A 9 6.10 -1.07 1.81
C ARG A 9 5.94 -0.13 0.64
N PHE A 10 5.59 1.11 0.93
CA PHE A 10 5.35 2.16 -0.07
C PHE A 10 5.55 3.54 0.55
N SER A 11 5.64 4.57 -0.30
CA SER A 11 5.62 5.96 0.12
C SER A 11 4.61 6.76 -0.68
N ILE A 12 3.97 7.72 -0.02
CA ILE A 12 3.06 8.68 -0.63
C ILE A 12 3.31 10.10 -0.13
N SER A 13 3.01 11.07 -0.98
CA SER A 13 3.03 12.49 -0.61
C SER A 13 1.86 12.88 0.28
N ARG A 14 1.98 14.02 0.97
CA ARG A 14 0.88 14.66 1.71
C ARG A 14 -0.41 14.76 0.91
N ARG A 15 -0.32 15.18 -0.36
CA ARG A 15 -1.49 15.35 -1.22
C ARG A 15 -2.19 14.01 -1.46
N GLN A 16 -1.44 12.95 -1.75
CA GLN A 16 -1.99 11.62 -1.93
C GLN A 16 -2.61 11.10 -0.62
N PHE A 17 -1.93 11.30 0.50
CA PHE A 17 -2.43 10.92 1.82
C PHE A 17 -3.78 11.61 2.16
N ILE A 18 -3.89 12.92 1.93
CA ILE A 18 -5.15 13.66 2.12
C ILE A 18 -6.26 13.14 1.22
N ARG A 19 -5.96 12.88 -0.06
CA ARG A 19 -6.94 12.32 -1.01
C ARG A 19 -7.44 10.95 -0.55
N LEU A 20 -6.54 10.14 -0.02
CA LEU A 20 -6.87 8.81 0.47
C LEU A 20 -7.74 8.86 1.74
N LEU A 21 -7.33 9.64 2.75
CA LEU A 21 -8.03 9.71 4.03
C LEU A 21 -9.33 10.52 4.01
N LEU A 22 -9.30 11.74 3.45
CA LEU A 22 -10.41 12.69 3.56
C LEU A 22 -11.38 12.60 2.38
N LEU A 23 -10.87 12.26 1.20
CA LEU A 23 -11.67 12.21 -0.03
C LEU A 23 -11.97 10.78 -0.48
N ASN A 24 -11.60 9.78 0.34
CA ASN A 24 -11.78 8.35 0.08
C ASN A 24 -11.36 7.94 -1.35
N SER A 25 -10.34 8.60 -1.90
CA SER A 25 -9.95 8.47 -3.30
C SER A 25 -8.94 7.35 -3.51
N SER A 26 -8.87 6.85 -4.75
CA SER A 26 -7.81 5.94 -5.17
C SER A 26 -6.47 6.67 -5.35
N VAL A 27 -5.42 6.12 -4.76
CA VAL A 27 -4.03 6.57 -4.92
C VAL A 27 -3.23 5.48 -5.62
N LYS A 28 -2.75 5.78 -6.82
CA LYS A 28 -1.80 4.94 -7.55
C LYS A 28 -0.37 5.30 -7.13
N THR A 29 0.41 4.31 -6.76
CA THR A 29 1.82 4.45 -6.37
C THR A 29 2.60 3.17 -6.73
N LYS A 30 3.80 3.01 -6.19
CA LYS A 30 4.63 1.82 -6.29
C LYS A 30 5.08 1.36 -4.91
N THR A 31 5.32 0.06 -4.77
CA THR A 31 6.01 -0.49 -3.60
C THR A 31 7.50 -0.09 -3.63
N ASP A 32 8.20 -0.31 -2.52
CA ASP A 32 9.65 -0.11 -2.44
C ASP A 32 10.44 -0.97 -3.45
N GLU A 33 9.86 -2.10 -3.88
CA GLU A 33 10.37 -2.98 -4.95
C GLU A 33 10.03 -2.48 -6.36
N GLY A 34 9.39 -1.32 -6.49
CA GLY A 34 9.00 -0.72 -7.77
C GLY A 34 7.72 -1.28 -8.38
N ARG A 35 7.01 -2.17 -7.70
CA ARG A 35 5.79 -2.83 -8.22
C ARG A 35 4.59 -1.89 -8.12
N PRO A 36 3.76 -1.74 -9.17
CA PRO A 36 2.60 -0.85 -9.13
C PRO A 36 1.56 -1.35 -8.12
N ILE A 37 0.99 -0.41 -7.37
CA ILE A 37 -0.10 -0.67 -6.43
C ILE A 37 -1.10 0.49 -6.44
N ALA A 38 -2.38 0.18 -6.30
CA ALA A 38 -3.42 1.18 -6.03
C ALA A 38 -4.00 0.97 -4.63
N ILE A 39 -4.16 2.05 -3.88
CA ILE A 39 -4.74 2.06 -2.53
C ILE A 39 -6.04 2.85 -2.60
N ASN A 40 -7.16 2.21 -2.26
CA ASN A 40 -8.50 2.68 -2.56
C ASN A 40 -9.22 3.06 -1.27
N GLY A 41 -9.12 4.35 -0.94
CA GLY A 41 -9.81 4.92 0.21
C GLY A 41 -9.23 4.51 1.56
N ALA A 42 -9.88 4.95 2.63
CA ALA A 42 -9.50 4.63 4.00
C ALA A 42 -10.73 4.55 4.90
N GLN A 43 -10.78 3.48 5.69
CA GLN A 43 -11.87 3.20 6.62
C GLN A 43 -11.30 3.07 8.03
N ASN A 44 -12.09 3.50 9.03
CA ASN A 44 -11.73 3.41 10.45
C ASN A 44 -10.37 4.04 10.77
N HIS A 45 -10.12 5.23 10.23
CA HIS A 45 -8.84 5.93 10.39
C HIS A 45 -8.59 6.28 11.86
N GLN A 46 -7.41 5.91 12.35
CA GLN A 46 -6.89 6.24 13.67
C GLN A 46 -5.53 6.92 13.51
N LYS A 47 -5.31 7.99 14.27
CA LYS A 47 -4.02 8.69 14.34
C LYS A 47 -3.49 8.64 15.77
N TYR A 48 -2.20 8.31 15.91
CA TYR A 48 -1.44 8.43 17.14
C TYR A 48 -0.29 9.40 16.93
N GLY A 49 -0.01 10.21 17.95
CA GLY A 49 1.03 11.25 17.91
C GLY A 49 0.60 12.50 18.66
N LEU A 50 1.47 13.51 18.67
CA LEU A 50 1.15 14.78 19.32
C LEU A 50 -0.03 15.47 18.62
N PRO A 51 -1.03 15.98 19.37
CA PRO A 51 -2.13 16.76 18.80
C PRO A 51 -1.61 17.91 17.92
N GLY A 52 -2.23 18.09 16.74
CA GLY A 52 -1.85 19.14 15.79
C GLY A 52 -0.50 18.94 15.08
N LYS A 53 0.26 17.88 15.37
CA LYS A 53 1.53 17.57 14.70
C LYS A 53 1.42 16.34 13.80
N GLU A 54 2.04 16.42 12.64
CA GLU A 54 2.23 15.28 11.73
C GLU A 54 3.65 14.70 11.84
N ASP A 55 4.59 15.44 12.42
CA ASP A 55 5.91 14.87 12.68
C ASP A 55 5.81 13.78 13.76
N ARG A 56 6.37 12.61 13.44
CA ARG A 56 6.31 11.38 14.25
C ARG A 56 4.89 10.90 14.54
N SER A 57 3.93 11.19 13.66
CA SER A 57 2.58 10.60 13.75
C SER A 57 2.51 9.24 13.06
N ASN A 58 1.64 8.37 13.59
CA ASN A 58 1.30 7.08 13.03
C ASN A 58 -0.19 7.06 12.68
N HIS A 59 -0.53 6.52 11.51
CA HIS A 59 -1.88 6.48 10.96
C HIS A 59 -2.23 5.05 10.59
N PHE A 60 -3.36 4.57 11.09
CA PHE A 60 -3.85 3.21 10.84
C PHE A 60 -5.23 3.27 10.22
N PHE A 61 -5.49 2.43 9.22
CA PHE A 61 -6.81 2.32 8.60
C PHE A 61 -6.94 1.01 7.83
N ASN A 62 -8.18 0.60 7.57
CA ASN A 62 -8.49 -0.46 6.61
C ASN A 62 -8.69 0.15 5.22
N THR A 63 -8.34 -0.58 4.17
CA THR A 63 -8.46 -0.12 2.78
C THR A 63 -8.62 -1.29 1.83
N TYR A 64 -9.01 -1.01 0.59
CA TYR A 64 -8.90 -1.96 -0.50
C TYR A 64 -7.64 -1.63 -1.31
N VAL A 65 -6.92 -2.65 -1.75
CA VAL A 65 -5.75 -2.49 -2.60
C VAL A 65 -5.88 -3.29 -3.86
N THR A 66 -5.44 -2.71 -4.97
CA THR A 66 -5.27 -3.43 -6.23
C THR A 66 -3.79 -3.74 -6.41
N PHE A 67 -3.45 -5.03 -6.38
CA PHE A 67 -2.07 -5.53 -6.48
C PHE A 67 -2.04 -6.80 -7.35
N ASP A 68 -1.14 -6.86 -8.33
CA ASP A 68 -1.08 -7.94 -9.33
C ASP A 68 -2.42 -8.28 -10.01
N GLY A 69 -3.24 -7.25 -10.25
CA GLY A 69 -4.57 -7.40 -10.88
C GLY A 69 -5.65 -7.95 -9.95
N GLN A 70 -5.36 -8.17 -8.67
CA GLN A 70 -6.34 -8.59 -7.66
C GLN A 70 -6.70 -7.42 -6.76
N GLU A 71 -8.00 -7.27 -6.48
CA GLU A 71 -8.49 -6.35 -5.45
C GLU A 71 -8.69 -7.11 -4.14
N VAL A 72 -8.01 -6.68 -3.08
CA VAL A 72 -8.03 -7.34 -1.77
C VAL A 72 -8.14 -6.33 -0.65
N GLN A 73 -8.72 -6.74 0.48
CA GLN A 73 -8.72 -5.93 1.69
C GLN A 73 -7.34 -5.94 2.36
N ALA A 74 -6.90 -4.77 2.81
CA ALA A 74 -5.63 -4.56 3.47
C ALA A 74 -5.79 -3.73 4.74
N ARG A 75 -4.85 -3.95 5.68
CA ARG A 75 -4.62 -3.03 6.78
C ARG A 75 -3.39 -2.18 6.46
N ALA A 76 -3.53 -0.87 6.63
CA ALA A 76 -2.47 0.09 6.38
C ALA A 76 -1.94 0.67 7.69
N SER A 77 -0.62 0.91 7.72
CA SER A 77 0.08 1.67 8.76
C SER A 77 1.00 2.67 8.09
N LEU A 78 0.83 3.96 8.35
CA LEU A 78 1.64 5.03 7.76
C LEU A 78 2.25 5.90 8.84
N ASN A 79 3.53 6.24 8.70
CA ASN A 79 4.24 7.17 9.57
C ASN A 79 4.80 8.35 8.78
N SER A 80 4.83 9.53 9.40
CA SER A 80 5.56 10.69 8.87
C SER A 80 6.64 11.12 9.86
N THR A 81 7.82 11.44 9.35
CA THR A 81 8.99 11.91 10.13
C THR A 81 9.53 13.25 9.62
N ASP A 82 8.78 13.89 8.72
CA ASP A 82 9.18 15.11 8.01
C ASP A 82 8.12 16.23 8.11
N GLY A 83 7.32 16.19 9.18
CA GLY A 83 6.24 17.15 9.41
C GLY A 83 5.03 16.95 8.47
N GLY A 84 4.80 15.73 8.00
CA GLY A 84 3.65 15.40 7.16
C GLY A 84 3.82 15.79 5.70
N LYS A 85 5.06 15.92 5.19
CA LYS A 85 5.32 16.13 3.76
C LYS A 85 5.25 14.81 3.01
N THR A 86 5.81 13.75 3.59
CA THR A 86 5.72 12.38 3.10
C THR A 86 5.23 11.44 4.19
N TYR A 87 4.60 10.36 3.75
CA TYR A 87 4.13 9.28 4.61
C TYR A 87 4.70 7.99 4.07
N GLN A 88 5.51 7.32 4.89
CA GLN A 88 6.01 5.97 4.64
C GLN A 88 4.98 4.99 5.18
N GLY A 89 4.66 3.97 4.41
CA GLY A 89 3.55 3.08 4.71
C GLY A 89 3.89 1.62 4.55
N ALA A 90 3.19 0.78 5.32
CA ALA A 90 3.11 -0.65 5.11
C ALA A 90 1.64 -1.06 4.91
N LEU A 91 1.42 -1.99 3.99
CA LEU A 91 0.13 -2.62 3.73
C LEU A 91 0.27 -4.11 3.97
N SER A 92 -0.68 -4.65 4.72
CA SER A 92 -0.71 -6.07 5.04
C SER A 92 -2.03 -6.70 4.60
N PHE A 93 -1.98 -7.65 3.67
CA PHE A 93 -3.16 -8.29 3.06
C PHE A 93 -2.90 -9.75 2.70
N ASN A 94 -3.96 -10.48 2.36
CA ASN A 94 -3.86 -11.84 1.84
C ASN A 94 -4.21 -11.83 0.35
N ILE A 95 -3.42 -12.54 -0.46
CA ILE A 95 -3.64 -12.65 -1.91
C ILE A 95 -3.55 -14.10 -2.36
N TRP A 96 -4.22 -14.44 -3.46
CA TRP A 96 -3.99 -15.72 -4.12
C TRP A 96 -2.68 -15.65 -4.92
N PRO A 97 -1.83 -16.70 -4.87
CA PRO A 97 -0.65 -16.76 -5.73
C PRO A 97 -1.10 -16.66 -7.19
N ASN A 98 -0.66 -15.61 -7.89
CA ASN A 98 -0.96 -15.47 -9.32
C ASN A 98 0.01 -16.36 -10.10
N VAL A 99 -0.50 -17.37 -10.82
CA VAL A 99 0.32 -18.36 -11.55
C VAL A 99 1.06 -17.71 -12.74
N SER A 100 0.69 -16.50 -13.13
CA SER A 100 1.28 -15.77 -14.25
C SER A 100 2.68 -15.21 -14.01
N SER A 101 3.15 -15.06 -12.76
CA SER A 101 4.52 -14.60 -12.48
C SER A 101 5.58 -15.72 -12.52
N LYS A 102 5.16 -16.99 -12.58
CA LYS A 102 6.07 -18.14 -12.70
C LYS A 102 6.37 -18.57 -14.14
N LEU A 103 5.74 -17.98 -15.15
CA LEU A 103 5.94 -18.33 -16.57
C LEU A 103 6.78 -17.31 -17.35
N GLY A 104 7.28 -16.26 -16.69
CA GLY A 104 8.21 -15.26 -17.28
C GLY A 104 9.69 -15.66 -17.22
N GLY A 105 9.98 -16.96 -17.24
CA GLY A 105 11.34 -17.51 -17.24
C GLY A 105 11.40 -18.72 -18.16
N ASN A 106 10.97 -18.55 -19.41
CA ASN A 106 11.15 -19.55 -20.46
C ASN A 106 11.65 -18.85 -21.73
N ASP A 107 12.80 -18.21 -21.62
CA ASP A 107 13.61 -17.91 -22.81
C ASP A 107 14.38 -19.18 -23.15
N GLY A 108 13.70 -20.02 -23.93
CA GLY A 108 14.31 -21.18 -24.55
C GLY A 108 15.50 -20.73 -25.39
N ILE A 109 16.69 -21.17 -25.00
CA ILE A 109 17.81 -21.33 -25.91
C ILE A 109 17.93 -22.83 -26.20
N HIS A 110 17.16 -23.25 -27.19
CA HIS A 110 17.52 -24.39 -28.03
C HIS A 110 17.54 -23.89 -29.47
N LYS A 111 18.75 -23.62 -29.96
CA LYS A 111 19.28 -24.04 -31.26
C LYS A 111 20.77 -23.76 -31.29
#